data_AF-A0A959B225-F1
#
_entry.id   AF-A0A959B225-F1
#
_cell.length_a   1.000
_cell.length_b   1.000
_cell.length_c   1.000
_cell.angle_alpha   90.00
_cell.angle_beta   90.00
_cell.angle_gamma   90.00
#
_symmetry.space_group_name_H-M   'P 1'
#
loop_
_entity.id
_entity.type
_entity.pdbx_description
1 polymer ?
#
loop_
_entity_poly.entity_id
_entity_poly.type
_entity_poly.pdbx_seq_one_letter_code
_entity_poly.pdbx_strand_id
1 'polypeptide(L)'
;ALCVFIFEKFSREGVYLIEHLLLRPFNGQPLNLLPTFIDSGEHPTLDSYSFHLTVILPSGLTPGDPGTPAPPLRYGDPDFRNFAEKVIRQEAPAHGALNIFWLDEDVLGVFERAYRRWLIVSSVYPSARESELTRFLQILNPIIDQFIP
;
A
#
# COMPACT_ATOMS: atom_id res chain seq x y z
N ALA A 1 31.61 3.75 4.87
CA ALA A 1 31.67 2.58 3.96
C ALA A 1 30.40 1.74 4.04
N LEU A 2 30.07 1.13 5.20
CA LEU A 2 28.91 0.24 5.33
C LEU A 2 27.54 0.92 5.13
N CYS A 3 27.29 2.09 5.75
CA CYS A 3 25.99 2.76 5.58
C CYS A 3 25.73 3.18 4.13
N VAL A 4 26.76 3.62 3.41
CA VAL A 4 26.67 3.97 1.98
C VAL A 4 26.35 2.72 1.16
N PHE A 5 27.04 1.62 1.42
CA PHE A 5 26.78 0.34 0.75
C PHE A 5 25.35 -0.16 0.99
N ILE A 6 24.87 -0.13 2.24
CA ILE A 6 23.50 -0.55 2.57
C ILE A 6 22.48 0.36 1.88
N PHE A 7 22.71 1.67 1.91
CA PHE A 7 21.82 2.63 1.27
C PHE A 7 21.79 2.38 -0.25
N GLU A 8 22.92 2.29 -0.92
CA GLU A 8 22.97 2.08 -2.39
C GLU A 8 22.30 0.78 -2.83
N LYS A 9 22.46 -0.30 -2.05
CA LYS A 9 21.93 -1.62 -2.41
C LYS A 9 20.48 -1.86 -2.02
N PHE A 10 20.02 -1.26 -0.92
CA PHE A 10 18.76 -1.64 -0.29
C PHE A 10 17.79 -0.48 -0.07
N SER A 11 18.14 0.77 -0.38
CA SER A 11 17.21 1.91 -0.23
C SER A 11 15.99 1.84 -1.15
N ARG A 12 16.04 0.96 -2.16
CA ARG A 12 14.95 0.67 -3.12
C ARG A 12 14.17 -0.60 -2.75
N GLU A 13 14.52 -1.23 -1.63
CA GLU A 13 13.75 -2.32 -1.05
C GLU A 13 12.80 -1.78 0.01
N GLY A 14 11.55 -2.25 0.00
CA GLY A 14 10.52 -1.77 0.92
C GLY A 14 9.28 -2.64 0.91
N VAL A 15 8.56 -2.64 2.03
CA VAL A 15 7.26 -3.27 2.20
C VAL A 15 6.36 -2.26 2.88
N TYR A 16 5.23 -1.92 2.25
CA TYR A 16 4.27 -0.98 2.80
C TYR A 16 2.98 -1.71 3.15
N LEU A 17 2.59 -1.66 4.41
CA LEU A 17 1.36 -2.26 4.91
C LEU A 17 0.34 -1.17 5.22
N ILE A 18 -0.88 -1.37 4.72
CA ILE A 18 -2.02 -0.50 4.95
C ILE A 18 -3.12 -1.35 5.57
N GLU A 19 -3.42 -1.07 6.83
CA GLU A 19 -4.64 -1.54 7.48
C GLU A 19 -5.76 -0.54 7.19
N HIS A 20 -6.78 -0.98 6.46
CA HIS A 20 -7.82 -0.08 5.98
C HIS A 20 -8.65 0.47 7.13
N LEU A 21 -8.70 -0.22 8.27
CA LEU A 21 -9.32 0.29 9.49
C LEU A 21 -8.73 1.65 9.91
N LEU A 22 -7.43 1.89 9.68
CA LEU A 22 -6.76 3.15 10.00
C LEU A 22 -7.11 4.30 9.03
N LEU A 23 -7.67 3.95 7.87
CA LEU A 23 -8.16 4.88 6.86
C LEU A 23 -9.62 5.31 7.11
N ARG A 24 -10.27 4.76 8.13
CA ARG A 24 -11.64 5.12 8.49
C ARG A 24 -11.68 6.57 9.00
N PRO A 25 -12.48 7.46 8.38
CA PRO A 25 -12.65 8.84 8.83
C PRO A 25 -13.30 8.91 10.21
N PHE A 26 -12.87 9.83 11.07
CA PHE A 26 -13.44 9.98 12.42
C PHE A 26 -14.77 10.71 12.42
N ASN A 27 -15.02 11.53 11.40
CA ASN A 27 -16.27 12.28 11.24
C ASN A 27 -17.46 11.38 10.80
N GLY A 28 -17.22 10.08 10.59
CA GLY A 28 -18.23 9.09 10.19
C GLY A 28 -18.70 9.22 8.74
N GLN A 29 -18.16 10.16 7.96
CA GLN A 29 -18.45 10.27 6.53
C GLN A 29 -17.53 9.33 5.76
N PRO A 30 -18.04 8.28 5.08
CA PRO A 30 -17.19 7.36 4.35
C PRO A 30 -16.47 8.11 3.22
N LEU A 31 -15.15 8.04 3.22
CA LEU A 31 -14.34 8.47 2.07
C LEU A 31 -14.25 7.29 1.12
N ASN A 32 -14.87 7.41 -0.06
CA ASN A 32 -14.95 6.38 -1.12
C ASN A 32 -13.71 5.47 -1.18
N LEU A 33 -13.72 4.37 -0.43
CA LEU A 33 -12.89 3.20 -0.65
C LEU A 33 -13.79 2.16 -1.31
N LEU A 34 -13.21 1.31 -2.15
CA LEU A 34 -13.95 0.30 -2.88
C LEU A 34 -14.90 -0.49 -1.96
N PRO A 35 -16.21 -0.46 -2.23
CA PRO A 35 -17.20 -1.10 -1.39
C PRO A 35 -17.01 -2.61 -1.35
N THR A 36 -16.79 -3.16 -0.16
CA THR A 36 -17.00 -4.59 0.08
C THR A 36 -18.36 -4.77 0.74
N PHE A 37 -19.19 -5.63 0.15
CA PHE A 37 -20.47 -6.00 0.73
C PHE A 37 -20.23 -6.94 1.90
N ILE A 38 -20.60 -6.52 3.12
CA ILE A 38 -20.76 -7.44 4.24
C ILE A 38 -22.20 -7.93 4.20
N ASP A 39 -22.40 -9.21 3.90
CA ASP A 39 -23.70 -9.86 4.02
C ASP A 39 -24.06 -10.01 5.50
N SER A 40 -24.83 -9.06 6.02
CA SER A 40 -25.32 -9.10 7.40
C SER A 40 -26.73 -9.73 7.52
N GLY A 41 -27.23 -10.36 6.47
CA GLY A 41 -28.49 -11.12 6.47
C GLY A 41 -29.77 -10.27 6.48
N GLU A 42 -29.77 -9.06 7.05
CA GLU A 42 -30.95 -8.18 7.07
C GLU A 42 -30.76 -6.92 6.20
N HIS A 43 -29.55 -6.38 6.11
CA HIS A 43 -29.18 -5.33 5.16
C HIS A 43 -27.69 -5.46 4.79
N PRO A 44 -27.30 -5.63 3.52
CA PRO A 44 -25.89 -5.62 3.18
C PRO A 44 -25.28 -4.27 3.58
N THR A 45 -24.39 -4.28 4.57
CA THR A 45 -23.70 -3.07 5.03
C THR A 45 -22.42 -2.92 4.24
N LEU A 46 -22.23 -1.73 3.68
CA LEU A 46 -21.02 -1.36 2.96
C LEU A 46 -19.93 -1.03 3.99
N ASP A 47 -18.92 -1.88 4.14
CA ASP A 47 -17.76 -1.55 4.97
C ASP A 47 -16.47 -1.86 4.20
N SER A 48 -15.98 -0.82 3.54
CA SER A 48 -14.74 -0.85 2.76
C SER A 48 -13.47 -0.87 3.62
N TYR A 49 -13.58 -0.80 4.96
CA TYR A 49 -12.42 -0.60 5.84
C TYR A 49 -12.14 -1.81 6.74
N SER A 50 -13.18 -2.44 7.28
CA SER A 50 -12.99 -3.54 8.24
C SER A 50 -12.35 -4.75 7.57
N PHE A 51 -11.41 -5.37 8.26
CA PHE A 51 -10.74 -6.60 7.85
C PHE A 51 -10.02 -6.54 6.49
N HIS A 52 -9.74 -5.36 5.95
CA HIS A 52 -8.99 -5.22 4.70
C HIS A 52 -7.55 -4.78 4.97
N LEU A 53 -6.62 -5.50 4.36
CA LEU A 53 -5.19 -5.24 4.40
C LEU A 53 -4.69 -5.11 2.97
N THR A 54 -3.91 -4.06 2.71
CA THR A 54 -3.17 -3.93 1.46
C THR A 54 -1.68 -3.95 1.75
N VAL A 55 -0.94 -4.79 1.03
CA VAL A 55 0.52 -4.79 1.00
C VAL A 55 0.99 -4.31 -0.36
N ILE A 56 1.87 -3.31 -0.36
CA ILE A 56 2.50 -2.77 -1.57
C ILE A 56 4.00 -3.10 -1.53
N LEU A 57 4.48 -3.63 -2.64
CA LEU A 57 5.85 -4.04 -2.88
C LEU A 57 6.39 -3.37 -4.16
N PRO A 58 7.69 -3.09 -4.26
CA PRO A 58 8.31 -2.66 -5.50
C PRO A 58 8.30 -3.80 -6.53
N SER A 59 7.80 -3.55 -7.74
CA SER A 59 7.82 -4.50 -8.86
C SER A 59 9.23 -4.79 -9.35
N GLY A 60 10.16 -3.88 -9.10
CA GLY A 60 11.50 -3.92 -9.67
C GLY A 60 11.52 -3.62 -11.17
N LEU A 61 10.49 -2.96 -11.71
CA LEU A 61 10.57 -2.31 -13.01
C LEU A 61 10.90 -0.83 -12.80
N THR A 62 11.94 -0.38 -13.48
CA THR A 62 12.34 1.03 -13.50
C THR A 62 12.16 1.54 -14.93
N PRO A 63 11.54 2.71 -15.14
CA PRO A 63 11.68 3.41 -16.40
C PRO A 63 13.18 3.56 -16.70
N GLY A 64 13.60 3.22 -17.92
CA GLY A 64 15.01 3.05 -18.31
C GLY A 64 15.83 4.34 -18.37
N ASP A 65 15.75 5.19 -17.35
CA ASP A 65 16.48 6.44 -17.28
C ASP A 65 17.98 6.17 -17.16
N PRO A 66 18.83 6.69 -18.08
CA PRO A 66 20.27 6.46 -18.06
C PRO A 66 20.91 7.13 -16.83
N GLY A 67 21.03 6.38 -15.73
CA GLY A 67 21.64 6.86 -14.49
C GLY A 67 21.01 6.30 -13.22
N THR A 68 19.82 5.69 -13.32
CA THR A 68 19.15 5.07 -12.17
C THR A 68 19.76 3.70 -11.89
N PRO A 69 20.20 3.42 -10.64
CA PRO A 69 20.68 2.09 -10.29
C PRO A 69 19.57 1.05 -10.51
N ALA A 70 19.94 -0.05 -11.17
CA ALA A 70 19.00 -1.11 -11.49
C ALA A 70 18.26 -1.58 -10.22
N PRO A 71 16.96 -1.85 -10.32
CA PRO A 71 16.18 -2.40 -9.22
C PRO A 71 16.81 -3.74 -8.78
N PRO A 72 16.67 -4.14 -7.52
CA PRO A 72 17.19 -5.42 -7.09
C PRO A 72 16.53 -6.52 -7.92
N LEU A 73 17.38 -7.30 -8.61
CA LEU A 73 17.01 -8.24 -9.68
C LEU A 73 15.90 -9.22 -9.27
N ARG A 74 15.77 -9.48 -7.97
CA ARG A 74 14.82 -10.41 -7.35
C ARG A 74 13.36 -10.00 -7.49
N TYR A 75 13.01 -8.71 -7.58
CA TYR A 75 11.61 -8.31 -7.66
C TYR A 75 10.99 -8.57 -9.03
N GLY A 76 11.80 -8.71 -10.08
CA GLY A 76 11.35 -9.18 -11.40
C GLY A 76 11.25 -10.70 -11.51
N ASP A 77 11.74 -11.46 -10.52
CA ASP A 77 11.74 -12.92 -10.54
C ASP A 77 10.36 -13.46 -10.07
N PRO A 78 9.63 -14.19 -10.92
CA PRO A 78 8.32 -14.74 -10.56
C PRO A 78 8.38 -15.73 -9.39
N ASP A 79 9.47 -16.49 -9.23
CA ASP A 79 9.62 -17.44 -8.12
C ASP A 79 9.77 -16.70 -6.79
N PHE A 80 10.53 -15.60 -6.80
CA PHE A 80 10.64 -14.71 -5.65
C PHE A 80 9.28 -14.08 -5.28
N ARG A 81 8.52 -13.59 -6.28
CA ARG A 81 7.19 -13.02 -6.03
C ARG A 81 6.24 -14.04 -5.41
N ASN A 82 6.17 -15.24 -5.99
CA ASN A 82 5.35 -16.33 -5.47
C ASN A 82 5.73 -16.71 -4.04
N PHE A 83 7.03 -16.79 -3.75
CA PHE A 83 7.52 -17.04 -2.40
C PHE A 83 7.14 -15.92 -1.43
N ALA A 84 7.39 -14.66 -1.79
CA ALA A 84 7.08 -13.51 -0.95
C ALA A 84 5.58 -13.42 -0.66
N GLU A 85 4.72 -13.53 -1.68
CA GLU A 85 3.27 -13.52 -1.50
C GLU A 85 2.78 -14.67 -0.62
N LYS A 86 3.33 -15.87 -0.80
CA LYS A 86 3.01 -17.01 0.05
C LYS A 86 3.36 -16.73 1.51
N VAL A 87 4.55 -16.20 1.78
CA VAL A 87 4.97 -15.85 3.15
C VAL A 87 4.04 -14.79 3.73
N ILE A 88 3.76 -13.71 2.99
CA ILE A 88 2.86 -12.65 3.47
C ILE A 88 1.48 -13.21 3.80
N ARG A 89 0.92 -14.08 2.95
CA ARG A 89 -0.38 -14.72 3.20
C ARG A 89 -0.37 -15.67 4.40
N GLN A 90 0.74 -16.33 4.67
CA GLN A 90 0.89 -17.23 5.83
C GLN A 90 1.01 -16.47 7.15
N GLU A 91 1.68 -15.31 7.14
CA GLU A 91 1.86 -14.45 8.31
C GLU A 91 0.68 -13.49 8.55
N ALA A 92 -0.19 -13.31 7.54
CA ALA A 92 -1.36 -12.46 7.66
C ALA A 92 -2.43 -13.05 8.59
N PRO A 93 -3.17 -12.21 9.35
CA PRO A 93 -4.28 -12.66 10.16
C PRO A 93 -5.36 -13.36 9.32
N ALA A 94 -5.85 -14.52 9.77
CA ALA A 94 -6.79 -15.35 9.00
C ALA A 94 -8.13 -14.67 8.68
N HIS A 95 -8.54 -13.68 9.48
CA HIS A 95 -9.81 -12.96 9.29
C HIS A 95 -9.69 -11.76 8.35
N GLY A 96 -8.47 -11.40 7.91
CA GLY A 96 -8.23 -10.26 7.03
C GLY A 96 -8.21 -10.65 5.56
N ALA A 97 -8.95 -9.92 4.73
CA ALA A 97 -8.79 -9.92 3.28
C ALA A 97 -7.50 -9.19 2.91
N LEU A 98 -6.55 -9.91 2.31
CA LEU A 98 -5.23 -9.40 1.96
C LEU A 98 -5.07 -9.21 0.44
N ASN A 99 -4.87 -7.96 0.04
CA ASN A 99 -4.50 -7.55 -1.31
C ASN A 99 -3.00 -7.27 -1.37
N ILE A 100 -2.29 -7.85 -2.35
CA ILE A 100 -0.86 -7.64 -2.55
C ILE A 100 -0.64 -7.02 -3.92
N PHE A 101 0.06 -5.89 -3.97
CA PHE A 101 0.36 -5.18 -5.21
C PHE A 101 1.87 -5.01 -5.40
N TRP A 102 2.31 -5.21 -6.63
CA TRP A 102 3.68 -4.94 -7.07
C TRP A 102 3.65 -3.69 -7.95
N LEU A 103 4.22 -2.59 -7.48
CA LEU A 103 4.16 -1.29 -8.17
C LEU A 103 5.49 -0.91 -8.80
N ASP A 104 5.41 -0.33 -9.99
CA ASP A 104 6.54 0.25 -10.69
C ASP A 104 7.06 1.50 -9.97
N GLU A 105 8.34 1.82 -10.19
CA GLU A 105 9.03 2.86 -9.41
C GLU A 105 8.33 4.24 -9.45
N ASP A 106 7.79 4.61 -10.60
CA ASP A 106 7.12 5.89 -10.81
C ASP A 106 5.87 6.01 -9.93
N VAL A 107 5.02 4.97 -9.93
CA VAL A 107 3.81 4.91 -9.10
C VAL A 107 4.19 4.74 -7.63
N LEU A 108 5.14 3.85 -7.32
CA LEU A 108 5.59 3.57 -5.96
C LEU A 108 6.17 4.82 -5.30
N GLY A 109 6.96 5.61 -6.01
CA GLY A 109 7.54 6.84 -5.47
C GLY A 109 6.48 7.90 -5.14
N VAL A 110 5.42 8.01 -5.95
CA VAL A 110 4.28 8.89 -5.67
C VAL A 110 3.52 8.38 -4.44
N PHE A 111 3.23 7.08 -4.39
CA PHE A 111 2.58 6.42 -3.26
C PHE A 111 3.36 6.62 -1.95
N GLU A 112 4.66 6.33 -1.94
CA GLU A 112 5.51 6.39 -0.76
C GLU A 112 5.54 7.80 -0.15
N ARG A 113 5.67 8.83 -1.00
CA ARG A 113 5.64 10.22 -0.53
C ARG A 113 4.30 10.57 0.10
N ALA A 114 3.19 10.16 -0.50
CA ALA A 114 1.85 10.40 0.03
C ALA A 114 1.63 9.65 1.36
N TYR A 115 2.02 8.36 1.42
CA TYR A 115 1.90 7.52 2.61
C TYR A 115 2.71 8.08 3.79
N ARG A 116 4.00 8.39 3.58
CA ARG A 116 4.86 8.98 4.63
C ARG A 116 4.34 10.32 5.09
N ARG A 117 3.89 11.17 4.16
CA ARG A 117 3.32 12.48 4.49
C ARG A 117 2.08 12.33 5.37
N TRP A 118 1.16 11.45 4.99
CA TRP A 118 -0.04 11.18 5.78
C TRP A 118 0.31 10.71 7.20
N LEU A 119 1.21 9.74 7.36
CA LEU A 119 1.65 9.26 8.67
C LEU A 119 2.26 10.38 9.53
N ILE A 120 3.22 11.13 8.98
CA ILE A 120 3.94 12.17 9.72
C ILE A 120 2.98 13.30 10.10
N VAL A 121 2.22 13.85 9.13
CA VAL A 121 1.33 14.99 9.40
C VAL A 121 0.20 14.57 10.33
N SER A 122 -0.37 13.37 10.19
CA SER A 122 -1.41 12.87 11.10
C SER A 122 -0.91 12.65 12.53
N SER A 123 0.38 12.34 12.70
CA SER A 123 0.99 12.17 14.02
C SER A 123 1.29 13.51 14.72
N VAL A 124 1.65 14.54 13.96
CA VAL A 124 2.04 15.86 14.51
C VAL A 124 0.84 16.81 14.62
N TYR A 125 -0.07 16.78 13.64
CA TYR A 125 -1.19 17.70 13.53
C TYR A 125 -2.52 16.94 13.36
N PRO A 126 -3.16 16.52 14.46
CA PRO A 126 -4.43 15.76 14.40
C PRO A 126 -5.54 16.47 13.63
N SER A 127 -5.57 17.81 13.63
CA SER A 127 -6.54 18.61 12.88
C SER A 127 -6.38 18.52 11.36
N ALA A 128 -5.18 18.20 10.86
CA ALA A 128 -4.89 18.05 9.43
C ALA A 128 -5.04 16.59 8.95
N ARG A 129 -5.34 15.65 9.84
CA ARG A 129 -5.41 14.22 9.52
C ARG A 129 -6.42 13.91 8.42
N GLU A 130 -7.62 14.48 8.50
CA GLU A 130 -8.71 14.18 7.54
C GLU A 130 -8.39 14.69 6.12
N SER A 131 -7.80 15.89 6.01
CA SER A 131 -7.43 16.44 4.71
C SER A 131 -6.25 15.69 4.08
N GLU A 132 -5.26 15.29 4.88
CA GLU A 132 -4.14 14.47 4.40
C GLU A 132 -4.57 13.03 4.10
N LEU A 133 -5.51 12.47 4.86
CA LEU A 133 -6.13 11.17 4.56
C LEU A 133 -6.84 11.22 3.21
N THR A 134 -7.67 12.25 2.98
CA THR A 134 -8.36 12.44 1.69
C THR A 134 -7.35 12.50 0.53
N ARG A 135 -6.24 13.23 0.70
CA ARG A 135 -5.17 13.32 -0.28
C ARG A 135 -4.48 11.97 -0.51
N PHE A 136 -4.25 11.20 0.55
CA PHE A 136 -3.67 9.87 0.44
C PHE A 136 -4.60 8.91 -0.32
N LEU A 137 -5.90 8.95 -0.03
CA LEU A 137 -6.90 8.11 -0.71
C LEU A 137 -7.01 8.41 -2.21
N GLN A 138 -6.79 9.67 -2.64
CA GLN A 138 -6.72 10.01 -4.07
C GLN A 138 -5.58 9.30 -4.82
N ILE A 139 -4.53 8.89 -4.10
CA ILE A 139 -3.40 8.13 -4.67
C ILE A 139 -3.61 6.63 -4.50
N LEU A 140 -4.18 6.21 -3.35
CA LEU A 140 -4.38 4.79 -3.05
C LEU A 140 -5.51 4.18 -3.88
N ASN A 141 -6.64 4.87 -4.07
CA ASN A 141 -7.80 4.31 -4.77
C ASN A 141 -7.49 3.85 -6.19
N PRO A 142 -6.83 4.65 -7.05
CA PRO A 142 -6.46 4.19 -8.39
C PRO A 142 -5.58 2.93 -8.38
N ILE A 143 -4.75 2.74 -7.35
CA ILE A 143 -3.91 1.54 -7.23
C ILE A 143 -4.77 0.31 -6.91
N ILE A 144 -5.74 0.45 -6.02
CA ILE A 144 -6.64 -0.66 -5.65
C ILE A 144 -7.62 -0.97 -6.80
N ASP A 145 -8.12 0.06 -7.50
CA ASP A 145 -9.06 -0.07 -8.62
C ASP A 145 -8.47 -0.80 -9.84
N GLN A 146 -7.15 -0.75 -10.03
CA GLN A 146 -6.47 -1.36 -11.19
C GLN A 146 -6.62 -2.88 -11.30
N PHE A 147 -7.12 -3.57 -10.26
CA PHE A 147 -7.17 -5.03 -10.21
C PHE A 147 -8.46 -5.60 -9.62
N ILE A 148 -9.60 -4.90 -9.75
CA ILE A 148 -10.90 -5.55 -9.62
C ILE A 148 -11.19 -6.28 -10.94
N PRO A 149 -11.48 -7.60 -10.93
CA PRO A 149 -11.88 -8.33 -12.13
C PRO A 149 -13.19 -7.82 -12.75
#